data_AF-A0A1B1YFK4-F1
#
_entry.id   AF-A0A1B1YFK4-F1
#
_cell.length_a   1.000
_cell.length_b   1.000
_cell.length_c   1.000
_cell.angle_alpha   90.00
_cell.angle_beta   90.00
_cell.angle_gamma   90.00
#
_symmetry.space_group_name_H-M   'P 1'
#
loop_
_entity.id
_entity.type
_entity.pdbx_description
1 polymer ?
#
loop_
_entity_poly.entity_id
_entity_poly.type
_entity_poly.pdbx_seq_one_letter_code
_entity_poly.pdbx_strand_id
1 'polypeptide(L)'
;MKGGKMTNFDDSNLILRSFDPIADSESKVLILGTMPGAESLRKRQYYAHPRNLFWPLIYGIFDENPDADYNKKIDFLRSKKIALWDVYKSCRRKGSLDSNICDEIPNDVAGLLNAYPNIKYVFCNGETSEKHFRRHVLPEIKREIYFLRLPSTSPANASVPPEEKMRMWRYIRHTLENRVKYKSVAKTEIGEIIVLADDRVVTGVFLPGSEPETDGFALFSGNRISELAKNQIEEYFKGKIRSFDIPFEIRGTNFEKNVYNALLKVPYGCTVTYRELAEMAGNKHAARAVGQALKKNPLPLIIPCHRVIGSKGRYVGFMGIGGNPLQKMLIELEAEYSGKYSFAESAD
;
A
#
# COMPACT_ATOMS: atom_id res chain seq x y z
N MET A 1 -19.19 39.71 -49.13
CA MET A 1 -19.71 38.32 -49.18
C MET A 1 -18.93 37.59 -50.28
N LYS A 2 -18.26 36.45 -50.10
CA LYS A 2 -18.17 35.47 -49.02
C LYS A 2 -16.70 35.06 -48.90
N GLY A 3 -16.17 35.03 -47.68
CA GLY A 3 -14.86 34.44 -47.39
C GLY A 3 -14.90 32.94 -47.63
N GLY A 4 -13.93 32.45 -48.40
CA GLY A 4 -13.72 31.01 -48.62
C GLY A 4 -13.37 30.33 -47.30
N LYS A 5 -14.12 29.28 -46.96
CA LYS A 5 -13.87 28.41 -45.81
C LYS A 5 -12.48 27.78 -45.93
N MET A 6 -11.63 28.02 -44.93
CA MET A 6 -10.47 27.17 -44.66
C MET A 6 -10.93 25.72 -44.50
N THR A 7 -10.23 24.84 -45.19
CA THR A 7 -10.41 23.40 -45.20
C THR A 7 -10.28 22.79 -43.80
N ASN A 8 -11.30 22.06 -43.36
CA ASN A 8 -11.20 21.15 -42.21
C ASN A 8 -10.19 20.04 -42.57
N PHE A 9 -8.99 20.09 -42.00
CA PHE A 9 -8.12 18.92 -41.95
C PHE A 9 -8.78 17.87 -41.04
N ASP A 10 -9.00 16.67 -41.58
CA ASP A 10 -9.50 15.54 -40.80
C ASP A 10 -8.36 15.01 -39.92
N ASP A 11 -8.22 15.57 -38.71
CA ASP A 11 -7.21 15.20 -37.69
C ASP A 11 -7.28 13.71 -37.26
N SER A 12 -8.29 12.96 -37.69
CA SER A 12 -8.43 11.52 -37.39
C SER A 12 -7.37 10.65 -38.07
N ASN A 13 -6.69 11.16 -39.11
CA ASN A 13 -5.66 10.42 -39.86
C ASN A 13 -4.22 10.65 -39.38
N LEU A 14 -3.98 11.55 -38.41
CA LEU A 14 -2.62 11.82 -37.92
C LEU A 14 -2.21 10.81 -36.85
N ILE A 15 -1.04 10.18 -37.02
CA ILE A 15 -0.44 9.32 -36.00
C ILE A 15 0.24 10.22 -34.96
N LEU A 16 -0.29 10.23 -33.74
CA LEU A 16 0.30 10.90 -32.59
C LEU A 16 1.45 10.04 -32.06
N ARG A 17 2.52 10.68 -31.58
CA ARG A 17 3.67 10.01 -30.96
C ARG A 17 3.95 10.61 -29.59
N SER A 18 4.17 9.76 -28.59
CA SER A 18 4.62 10.17 -27.26
C SER A 18 6.08 10.62 -27.30
N PHE A 19 6.54 11.18 -26.18
CA PHE A 19 7.91 11.63 -25.97
C PHE A 19 8.79 10.49 -25.46
N ASP A 20 10.09 10.71 -25.48
CA ASP A 20 11.07 9.82 -24.83
C ASP A 20 10.90 9.85 -23.30
N PRO A 21 11.23 8.75 -22.61
CA PRO A 21 11.13 8.69 -21.16
C PRO A 21 12.07 9.71 -20.50
N ILE A 22 11.54 10.43 -19.51
CA ILE A 22 12.38 11.17 -18.57
C ILE A 22 12.75 10.18 -17.47
N ALA A 23 13.97 9.65 -17.53
CA ALA A 23 14.50 8.73 -16.52
C ALA A 23 16.03 8.82 -16.48
N ASP A 24 16.60 8.48 -15.34
CA ASP A 24 18.05 8.37 -15.13
C ASP A 24 18.34 7.25 -14.11
N SER A 25 19.62 6.96 -13.88
CA SER A 25 20.04 5.91 -12.94
C SER A 25 19.63 6.18 -11.49
N GLU A 26 19.33 7.43 -11.13
CA GLU A 26 18.91 7.81 -9.77
C GLU A 26 17.40 7.67 -9.56
N SER A 27 16.63 7.49 -10.62
CA SER A 27 15.17 7.40 -10.59
C SER A 27 14.70 6.22 -9.73
N LYS A 28 13.78 6.50 -8.80
CA LYS A 28 13.20 5.52 -7.85
C LYS A 28 11.72 5.24 -8.08
N VAL A 29 11.03 6.23 -8.64
CA VAL A 29 9.60 6.21 -8.90
C VAL A 29 9.37 6.51 -10.37
N LEU A 30 8.47 5.78 -11.02
CA LEU A 30 7.99 6.09 -12.37
C LEU A 30 6.54 6.54 -12.32
N ILE A 31 6.23 7.68 -12.91
CA ILE A 31 4.86 8.10 -13.18
C ILE A 31 4.53 7.76 -14.64
N LEU A 32 3.42 7.03 -14.85
CA LEU A 32 2.96 6.64 -16.17
C LEU A 32 1.68 7.37 -16.55
N GLY A 33 1.79 8.26 -17.54
CA GLY A 33 0.66 8.80 -18.29
C GLY A 33 0.10 7.83 -19.32
N THR A 34 -0.88 8.29 -20.10
CA THR A 34 -1.53 7.52 -21.16
C THR A 34 -0.96 7.87 -22.52
N MET A 35 -1.38 9.00 -23.07
CA MET A 35 -0.85 9.62 -24.30
C MET A 35 -0.90 11.14 -24.11
N PRO A 36 0.18 11.90 -24.41
CA PRO A 36 0.18 13.34 -24.23
C PRO A 36 -1.00 14.02 -24.94
N GLY A 37 -1.61 14.99 -24.27
CA GLY A 37 -2.71 15.77 -24.83
C GLY A 37 -2.29 16.59 -26.05
N ALA A 38 -3.26 17.09 -26.83
CA ALA A 38 -2.98 17.89 -28.04
C ALA A 38 -2.05 19.09 -27.77
N GLU A 39 -2.28 19.84 -26.67
CA GLU A 39 -1.43 20.97 -26.30
C GLU A 39 -0.02 20.54 -25.88
N SER A 40 0.10 19.38 -25.22
CA SER A 40 1.39 18.79 -24.86
C SER A 40 2.20 18.45 -26.11
N LEU A 41 1.58 17.78 -27.09
CA LEU A 41 2.20 17.42 -28.36
C LEU A 41 2.62 18.67 -29.16
N ARG A 42 1.75 19.68 -29.22
CA ARG A 42 2.02 20.95 -29.90
C ARG A 42 3.24 21.67 -29.32
N LYS A 43 3.36 21.70 -28.00
CA LYS A 43 4.48 22.35 -27.29
C LYS A 43 5.70 21.45 -27.11
N ARG A 44 5.58 20.15 -27.40
CA ARG A 44 6.57 19.12 -27.05
C ARG A 44 6.92 19.12 -25.56
N GLN A 45 5.89 19.23 -24.72
CA GLN A 45 6.03 19.33 -23.28
C GLN A 45 4.98 18.44 -22.59
N TYR A 46 5.43 17.63 -21.65
CA TYR A 46 4.52 16.88 -20.78
C TYR A 46 3.55 17.82 -20.05
N TYR A 47 2.26 17.44 -20.06
CA TYR A 47 1.17 18.14 -19.38
C TYR A 47 1.12 19.67 -19.60
N ALA A 48 1.31 20.13 -20.84
CA ALA A 48 1.42 21.56 -21.18
C ALA A 48 0.09 22.33 -21.14
N HIS A 49 -1.05 21.63 -21.05
CA HIS A 49 -2.36 22.27 -20.99
C HIS A 49 -2.54 23.02 -19.65
N PRO A 50 -2.91 24.31 -19.62
CA PRO A 50 -2.92 25.13 -18.39
C PRO A 50 -3.83 24.61 -17.28
N ARG A 51 -4.92 23.92 -17.64
CA ARG A 51 -5.85 23.30 -16.66
C ARG A 51 -5.40 21.92 -16.17
N ASN A 52 -4.30 21.36 -16.69
CA ASN A 52 -3.80 20.06 -16.24
C ASN A 52 -3.12 20.21 -14.87
N LEU A 53 -3.49 19.37 -13.92
CA LEU A 53 -3.06 19.48 -12.54
C LEU A 53 -1.73 18.78 -12.25
N PHE A 54 -1.07 18.16 -13.24
CA PHE A 54 0.16 17.40 -13.00
C PHE A 54 1.25 18.25 -12.34
N TRP A 55 1.57 19.40 -12.94
CA TRP A 55 2.63 20.27 -12.41
C TRP A 55 2.26 20.85 -11.04
N PRO A 56 1.05 21.43 -10.82
CA PRO A 56 0.62 21.83 -9.49
C PRO A 56 0.67 20.72 -8.43
N LEU A 57 0.26 19.49 -8.77
CA LEU A 57 0.25 18.36 -7.84
C LEU A 57 1.68 17.91 -7.53
N ILE A 58 2.51 17.67 -8.55
CA ILE A 58 3.85 17.10 -8.34
C ILE A 58 4.80 18.05 -7.61
N TYR A 59 4.66 19.37 -7.80
CA TYR A 59 5.37 20.36 -6.99
C TYR A 59 4.73 20.49 -5.60
N GLY A 60 3.40 20.55 -5.54
CA GLY A 60 2.67 20.76 -4.30
C GLY A 60 2.83 19.64 -3.28
N ILE A 61 3.08 18.38 -3.67
CA ILE A 61 3.41 17.34 -2.70
C ILE A 61 4.72 17.62 -1.95
N PHE A 62 5.62 18.43 -2.50
CA PHE A 62 6.85 18.91 -1.88
C PHE A 62 6.72 20.34 -1.34
N ASP A 63 5.51 20.89 -1.29
CA ASP A 63 5.24 22.25 -0.81
C ASP A 63 5.95 23.34 -1.65
N GLU A 64 6.16 23.07 -2.94
CA GLU A 64 6.79 23.97 -3.92
C GLU A 64 5.78 24.45 -5.00
N ASN A 65 6.15 25.47 -5.78
CA ASN A 65 5.35 25.99 -6.89
C ASN A 65 5.96 25.64 -8.25
N PRO A 66 5.16 25.30 -9.27
CA PRO A 66 5.69 24.96 -10.59
C PRO A 66 6.50 26.08 -11.23
N ASP A 67 7.68 25.76 -11.75
CA ASP A 67 8.45 26.68 -12.57
C ASP A 67 7.70 27.10 -13.84
N ALA A 68 8.02 28.27 -14.39
CA ALA A 68 7.52 28.67 -15.70
C ALA A 68 8.24 27.95 -16.85
N ASP A 69 9.55 27.73 -16.68
CA ASP A 69 10.41 27.04 -17.65
C ASP A 69 10.22 25.52 -17.56
N TYR A 70 9.97 24.89 -18.71
CA TYR A 70 9.80 23.45 -18.80
C TYR A 70 11.07 22.67 -18.46
N ASN A 71 12.26 23.15 -18.81
CA ASN A 71 13.50 22.46 -18.50
C ASN A 71 13.73 22.38 -16.99
N LYS A 72 13.42 23.47 -16.26
CA LYS A 72 13.45 23.48 -14.79
C LYS A 72 12.47 22.47 -14.18
N LYS A 73 11.30 22.26 -14.80
CA LYS A 73 10.36 21.21 -14.39
C LYS A 73 10.92 19.80 -14.57
N ILE A 74 11.68 19.57 -15.63
CA ILE A 74 12.35 18.28 -15.84
C ILE A 74 13.46 18.09 -14.82
N ASP A 75 14.27 19.12 -14.57
CA ASP A 75 15.33 19.08 -13.58
C ASP A 75 14.78 18.90 -12.16
N PHE A 76 13.61 19.49 -11.87
CA PHE A 76 12.86 19.21 -10.65
C PHE A 76 12.55 17.72 -10.51
N LEU A 77 11.92 17.09 -11.51
CA LEU A 77 11.63 15.64 -11.47
C LEU A 77 12.88 14.80 -11.23
N ARG A 78 13.97 15.08 -11.96
CA ARG A 78 15.27 14.40 -11.78
C ARG A 78 15.81 14.56 -10.36
N SER A 79 15.80 15.79 -9.83
CA SER A 79 16.27 16.09 -8.47
C SER A 79 15.48 15.33 -7.39
N LYS A 80 14.18 15.08 -7.64
CA LYS A 80 13.32 14.30 -6.74
C LYS A 80 13.35 12.80 -7.04
N LYS A 81 14.18 12.34 -7.99
CA LYS A 81 14.31 10.93 -8.40
C LYS A 81 13.04 10.35 -9.00
N ILE A 82 12.30 11.17 -9.75
CA ILE A 82 11.03 10.84 -10.39
C ILE A 82 11.26 10.70 -11.89
N ALA A 83 10.97 9.52 -12.41
CA ALA A 83 10.84 9.26 -13.83
C ALA A 83 9.41 9.55 -14.30
N LEU A 84 9.28 9.97 -15.56
CA LEU A 84 8.00 10.25 -16.21
C LEU A 84 7.99 9.68 -17.62
N TRP A 85 6.93 8.92 -17.93
CA TRP A 85 6.69 8.46 -19.30
C TRP A 85 5.20 8.20 -19.54
N ASP A 86 4.87 7.64 -20.69
CA ASP A 86 3.52 7.24 -21.09
C ASP A 86 3.46 5.78 -21.51
N VAL A 87 2.27 5.18 -21.40
CA VAL A 87 2.07 3.78 -21.83
C VAL A 87 2.00 3.61 -23.34
N TYR A 88 1.56 4.63 -24.10
CA TYR A 88 1.45 4.53 -25.55
C TYR A 88 2.56 5.27 -26.27
N LYS A 89 3.29 4.56 -27.13
CA LYS A 89 4.30 5.11 -28.03
C LYS A 89 3.68 5.94 -29.13
N SER A 90 2.60 5.43 -29.72
CA SER A 90 1.84 6.11 -30.75
C SER A 90 0.40 5.65 -30.80
N CYS A 91 -0.49 6.49 -31.31
CA CYS A 91 -1.89 6.13 -31.56
C CYS A 91 -2.52 7.10 -32.57
N ARG A 92 -3.75 6.81 -32.98
CA ARG A 92 -4.68 7.80 -33.53
C ARG A 92 -5.62 8.25 -32.42
N ARG A 93 -5.94 9.54 -32.37
CA ARG A 93 -6.92 10.07 -31.40
C ARG A 93 -7.63 11.28 -31.96
N LYS A 94 -8.97 11.23 -31.98
CA LYS A 94 -9.78 12.42 -32.26
C LYS A 94 -9.93 13.26 -30.98
N GLY A 95 -9.37 14.48 -31.00
CA GLY A 95 -9.35 15.35 -29.84
C GLY A 95 -8.33 14.91 -28.78
N SER A 96 -8.64 15.17 -27.49
CA SER A 96 -7.71 14.97 -26.37
C SER A 96 -8.13 13.90 -25.35
N LEU A 97 -9.30 13.27 -25.54
CA LEU A 97 -9.85 12.29 -24.60
C LEU A 97 -9.32 10.89 -24.87
N ASP A 98 -8.93 10.18 -23.81
CA ASP A 98 -8.40 8.82 -23.91
C ASP A 98 -9.41 7.81 -24.47
N SER A 99 -10.71 8.06 -24.29
CA SER A 99 -11.79 7.23 -24.87
C SER A 99 -11.80 7.22 -26.40
N ASN A 100 -11.11 8.17 -27.03
CA ASN A 100 -11.06 8.32 -28.48
C ASN A 100 -9.75 7.79 -29.09
N ILE A 101 -8.93 7.10 -28.29
CA ILE A 101 -7.69 6.47 -28.75
C ILE A 101 -8.04 5.19 -29.52
N CYS A 102 -7.41 5.02 -30.68
CA CYS A 102 -7.41 3.79 -31.46
C CYS A 102 -6.03 3.57 -32.12
N ASP A 103 -5.81 2.37 -32.65
CA ASP A 103 -4.55 1.96 -33.30
C ASP A 103 -3.33 2.21 -32.40
N GLU A 104 -3.46 1.93 -31.10
CA GLU A 104 -2.39 2.16 -30.14
C GLU A 104 -1.23 1.18 -30.32
N ILE A 105 -0.01 1.73 -30.26
CA ILE A 105 1.23 0.98 -30.16
C ILE A 105 1.81 1.30 -28.78
N PRO A 106 2.03 0.29 -27.92
CA PRO A 106 2.54 0.52 -26.58
C PRO A 106 4.03 0.90 -26.59
N ASN A 107 4.44 1.65 -25.56
CA ASN A 107 5.85 1.83 -25.22
C ASN A 107 6.39 0.58 -24.52
N ASP A 108 7.69 0.32 -24.68
CA ASP A 108 8.40 -0.75 -23.96
C ASP A 108 8.73 -0.31 -22.51
N VAL A 109 7.67 -0.18 -21.70
CA VAL A 109 7.79 0.17 -20.28
C VAL A 109 8.50 -0.94 -19.50
N ALA A 110 8.36 -2.20 -19.91
CA ALA A 110 9.05 -3.32 -19.27
C ALA A 110 10.57 -3.21 -19.47
N GLY A 111 11.01 -2.95 -20.71
CA GLY A 111 12.39 -2.67 -21.05
C GLY A 111 12.95 -1.48 -20.27
N LEU A 112 12.19 -0.39 -20.14
CA LEU A 112 12.59 0.75 -19.29
C LEU A 112 12.82 0.32 -17.84
N LEU A 113 11.87 -0.38 -17.22
CA LEU A 113 12.00 -0.82 -15.83
C LEU A 113 13.13 -1.83 -15.64
N ASN A 114 13.46 -2.63 -16.65
CA ASN A 114 14.61 -3.53 -16.62
C ASN A 114 15.94 -2.75 -16.76
N ALA A 115 15.98 -1.69 -17.56
CA ALA A 115 17.14 -0.82 -17.71
C ALA A 115 17.41 0.05 -16.46
N TYR A 116 16.35 0.40 -15.70
CA TYR A 116 16.43 1.22 -14.50
C TYR A 116 15.95 0.44 -13.26
N PRO A 117 16.79 -0.48 -12.71
CA PRO A 117 16.39 -1.38 -11.61
C PRO A 117 16.07 -0.65 -10.30
N ASN A 118 16.55 0.58 -10.11
CA ASN A 118 16.24 1.42 -8.94
C ASN A 118 14.77 1.85 -8.89
N ILE A 119 14.07 1.83 -10.02
CA ILE A 119 12.63 2.11 -10.06
C ILE A 119 11.89 0.90 -9.50
N LYS A 120 11.44 0.99 -8.24
CA LYS A 120 10.67 -0.07 -7.56
C LYS A 120 9.16 0.21 -7.57
N TYR A 121 8.77 1.47 -7.79
CA TYR A 121 7.39 1.93 -7.63
C TYR A 121 6.89 2.65 -8.87
N VAL A 122 5.68 2.28 -9.32
CA VAL A 122 5.03 2.85 -10.51
C VAL A 122 3.68 3.47 -10.14
N PHE A 123 3.50 4.75 -10.45
CA PHE A 123 2.23 5.45 -10.25
C PHE A 123 1.54 5.66 -11.60
N CYS A 124 0.41 4.99 -11.79
CA CYS A 124 -0.38 5.10 -13.01
C CYS A 124 -1.31 6.33 -12.91
N ASN A 125 -1.10 7.34 -13.76
CA ASN A 125 -1.91 8.55 -13.81
C ASN A 125 -3.23 8.26 -14.58
N GLY A 126 -4.21 7.69 -13.88
CA GLY A 126 -5.51 7.31 -14.43
C GLY A 126 -5.68 5.83 -14.73
N GLU A 127 -6.93 5.43 -14.97
CA GLU A 127 -7.34 4.03 -15.11
C GLU A 127 -6.78 3.36 -16.37
N THR A 128 -6.73 4.07 -17.50
CA THR A 128 -6.18 3.53 -18.76
C THR A 128 -4.71 3.12 -18.59
N SER A 129 -3.92 3.97 -17.92
CA SER A 129 -2.52 3.67 -17.62
C SER A 129 -2.38 2.44 -16.72
N GLU A 130 -3.21 2.33 -15.67
CA GLU A 130 -3.23 1.16 -14.78
C GLU A 130 -3.57 -0.13 -15.53
N LYS A 131 -4.63 -0.11 -16.35
CA LYS A 131 -5.07 -1.28 -17.14
C LYS A 131 -3.97 -1.75 -18.08
N HIS A 132 -3.31 -0.81 -18.77
CA HIS A 132 -2.21 -1.13 -19.65
C HIS A 132 -1.03 -1.74 -18.87
N PHE A 133 -0.62 -1.10 -17.78
CA PHE A 133 0.47 -1.56 -16.94
C PHE A 133 0.25 -2.99 -16.44
N ARG A 134 -0.96 -3.29 -15.94
CA ARG A 134 -1.31 -4.63 -15.47
C ARG A 134 -1.29 -5.69 -16.56
N ARG A 135 -1.77 -5.36 -17.77
CA ARG A 135 -1.93 -6.33 -18.86
C ARG A 135 -0.65 -6.60 -19.63
N HIS A 136 0.15 -5.57 -19.87
CA HIS A 136 1.27 -5.63 -20.81
C HIS A 136 2.63 -5.48 -20.16
N VAL A 137 2.72 -4.81 -19.01
CA VAL A 137 4.03 -4.54 -18.37
C VAL A 137 4.31 -5.57 -17.28
N LEU A 138 3.40 -5.75 -16.32
CA LEU A 138 3.60 -6.66 -15.18
C LEU A 138 4.01 -8.10 -15.59
N PRO A 139 3.42 -8.74 -16.62
CA PRO A 139 3.81 -10.10 -17.00
C PRO A 139 5.27 -10.24 -17.50
N GLU A 140 5.86 -9.16 -17.99
CA GLU A 140 7.23 -9.16 -18.53
C GLU A 140 8.28 -8.83 -17.46
N ILE A 141 7.85 -8.32 -16.31
CA ILE A 141 8.73 -7.95 -15.20
C ILE A 141 9.02 -9.17 -14.33
N LYS A 142 10.31 -9.51 -14.21
CA LYS A 142 10.81 -10.65 -13.41
C LYS A 142 11.29 -10.28 -12.01
N ARG A 143 11.04 -9.05 -11.57
CA ARG A 143 11.44 -8.52 -10.26
C ARG A 143 10.25 -7.90 -9.55
N GLU A 144 10.40 -7.65 -8.25
CA GLU A 144 9.33 -7.02 -7.49
C GLU A 144 9.15 -5.56 -7.94
N ILE A 145 7.95 -5.25 -8.44
CA ILE A 145 7.49 -3.91 -8.76
C ILE A 145 6.16 -3.69 -8.07
N TYR A 146 6.04 -2.54 -7.43
CA TYR A 146 4.81 -2.12 -6.79
C TYR A 146 4.19 -0.99 -7.59
N PHE A 147 2.87 -0.96 -7.67
CA PHE A 147 2.19 0.08 -8.43
C PHE A 147 0.90 0.52 -7.77
N LEU A 148 0.50 1.74 -8.09
CA LEU A 148 -0.71 2.36 -7.57
C LEU A 148 -1.36 3.24 -8.64
N ARG A 149 -2.69 3.19 -8.73
CA ARG A 149 -3.46 4.13 -9.56
C ARG A 149 -3.66 5.45 -8.82
N LEU A 150 -3.21 6.53 -9.45
CA LEU A 150 -3.53 7.89 -9.04
C LEU A 150 -4.73 8.43 -9.83
N PRO A 151 -5.51 9.36 -9.26
CA PRO A 151 -6.55 10.06 -10.01
C PRO A 151 -5.92 10.85 -11.14
N SER A 152 -6.56 10.81 -12.32
CA SER A 152 -6.03 11.50 -13.50
C SER A 152 -5.88 13.00 -13.27
N THR A 153 -4.76 13.55 -13.74
CA THR A 153 -4.46 14.99 -13.74
C THR A 153 -5.13 15.77 -14.87
N SER A 154 -5.78 15.05 -15.80
CA SER A 154 -6.52 15.65 -16.90
C SER A 154 -7.69 16.50 -16.39
N PRO A 155 -8.00 17.64 -17.03
CA PRO A 155 -9.21 18.42 -16.74
C PRO A 155 -10.50 17.61 -16.87
N ALA A 156 -10.50 16.55 -17.68
CA ALA A 156 -11.66 15.66 -17.86
C ALA A 156 -12.01 14.86 -16.60
N ASN A 157 -11.06 14.69 -15.67
CA ASN A 157 -11.28 13.97 -14.42
C ASN A 157 -11.64 14.92 -13.29
N ALA A 158 -12.69 15.72 -13.48
CA ALA A 158 -13.14 16.72 -12.51
C ALA A 158 -13.98 16.15 -11.35
N SER A 159 -14.32 14.85 -11.39
CA SER A 159 -15.14 14.18 -10.36
C SER A 159 -14.42 14.00 -9.02
N VAL A 160 -13.08 13.97 -9.02
CA VAL A 160 -12.27 13.87 -7.78
C VAL A 160 -11.84 15.28 -7.36
N PRO A 161 -12.16 15.73 -6.13
CA PRO A 161 -11.76 17.04 -5.63
C PRO A 161 -10.23 17.25 -5.62
N PRO A 162 -9.72 18.47 -5.86
CA PRO A 162 -8.27 18.74 -5.89
C PRO A 162 -7.53 18.34 -4.60
N GLU A 163 -8.14 18.54 -3.43
CA GLU A 163 -7.54 18.18 -2.14
C GLU A 163 -7.36 16.67 -1.99
N GLU A 164 -8.36 15.89 -2.43
CA GLU A 164 -8.29 14.45 -2.45
C GLU A 164 -7.24 13.94 -3.46
N LYS A 165 -7.15 14.58 -4.64
CA LYS A 165 -6.05 14.31 -5.58
C LYS A 165 -4.70 14.56 -4.92
N MET A 166 -4.52 15.71 -4.26
CA MET A 166 -3.27 16.03 -3.57
C MET A 166 -2.92 14.98 -2.51
N ARG A 167 -3.90 14.56 -1.70
CA ARG A 167 -3.72 13.49 -0.70
C ARG A 167 -3.22 12.19 -1.33
N MET A 168 -3.83 11.76 -2.44
CA MET A 168 -3.39 10.54 -3.13
C MET A 168 -2.02 10.70 -3.80
N TRP A 169 -1.75 11.86 -4.40
CA TRP A 169 -0.48 12.15 -5.05
C TRP A 169 0.68 12.24 -4.04
N ARG A 170 0.42 12.61 -2.77
CA ARG A 170 1.43 12.58 -1.68
C ARG A 170 2.05 11.20 -1.45
N TYR A 171 1.42 10.11 -1.91
CA TYR A 171 2.03 8.79 -1.86
C TYR A 171 3.36 8.73 -2.63
N ILE A 172 3.53 9.53 -3.70
CA ILE A 172 4.81 9.62 -4.40
C ILE A 172 5.91 10.12 -3.44
N ARG A 173 5.64 11.20 -2.70
CA ARG A 173 6.58 11.74 -1.70
C ARG A 173 6.86 10.72 -0.60
N HIS A 174 5.82 10.10 -0.04
CA HIS A 174 5.99 9.09 1.00
C HIS A 174 6.87 7.92 0.52
N THR A 175 6.69 7.46 -0.71
CA THR A 175 7.55 6.45 -1.32
C THR A 175 9.00 6.90 -1.43
N LEU A 176 9.26 8.13 -1.89
CA LEU A 176 10.61 8.69 -2.01
C LEU A 176 11.29 8.89 -0.65
N GLU A 177 10.51 9.14 0.41
CA GLU A 177 10.94 9.23 1.80
C GLU A 177 11.10 7.85 2.49
N ASN A 178 10.93 6.74 1.76
CA ASN A 178 10.92 5.35 2.27
C ASN A 178 9.85 5.10 3.35
N ARG A 179 8.76 5.86 3.33
CA ARG A 179 7.58 5.67 4.18
C ARG A 179 6.58 4.82 3.40
N VAL A 180 6.86 3.52 3.31
CA VAL A 180 6.07 2.57 2.53
C VAL A 180 5.53 1.46 3.42
N LYS A 181 4.27 1.07 3.17
CA LYS A 181 3.63 -0.09 3.77
C LYS A 181 2.96 -0.97 2.71
N TYR A 182 2.90 -2.25 3.01
CA TYR A 182 2.31 -3.29 2.18
C TYR A 182 1.12 -3.91 2.89
N LYS A 183 -0.05 -3.84 2.26
CA LYS A 183 -1.32 -4.37 2.78
C LYS A 183 -1.64 -5.70 2.13
N SER A 184 -1.87 -6.72 2.96
CA SER A 184 -2.51 -7.98 2.58
C SER A 184 -3.75 -8.20 3.45
N VAL A 185 -4.73 -8.94 2.94
CA VAL A 185 -5.99 -9.19 3.63
C VAL A 185 -6.22 -10.69 3.72
N ALA A 186 -6.23 -11.21 4.95
CA ALA A 186 -6.53 -12.61 5.23
C ALA A 186 -8.03 -12.80 5.39
N LYS A 187 -8.59 -13.80 4.70
CA LYS A 187 -10.02 -14.13 4.80
C LYS A 187 -10.22 -15.26 5.80
N THR A 188 -10.96 -14.99 6.87
CA THR A 188 -11.15 -15.92 7.98
C THR A 188 -12.61 -16.04 8.39
N GLU A 189 -12.94 -17.02 9.23
CA GLU A 189 -14.31 -17.26 9.72
C GLU A 189 -14.86 -16.10 10.56
N ILE A 190 -14.00 -15.27 11.14
CA ILE A 190 -14.39 -14.09 11.91
C ILE A 190 -14.50 -12.82 11.06
N GLY A 191 -14.16 -12.90 9.77
CA GLY A 191 -14.10 -11.77 8.85
C GLY A 191 -12.72 -11.53 8.24
N GLU A 192 -12.55 -10.37 7.63
CA GLU A 192 -11.27 -9.96 7.03
C GLU A 192 -10.31 -9.43 8.11
N ILE A 193 -9.07 -9.92 8.07
CA ILE A 193 -7.98 -9.45 8.91
C ILE A 193 -6.96 -8.75 8.02
N ILE A 194 -6.66 -7.49 8.31
CA ILE A 194 -5.69 -6.71 7.54
C ILE A 194 -4.31 -6.86 8.16
N VAL A 195 -3.32 -7.10 7.32
CA VAL A 195 -1.90 -7.15 7.68
C VAL A 195 -1.17 -6.01 7.00
N LEU A 196 -0.39 -5.25 7.78
CA LEU A 196 0.55 -4.26 7.26
C LEU A 196 1.99 -4.71 7.51
N ALA A 197 2.81 -4.70 6.47
CA ALA A 197 4.26 -4.92 6.57
C ALA A 197 5.05 -3.74 5.98
N ASP A 198 6.32 -3.62 6.36
CA ASP A 198 7.33 -2.93 5.55
C ASP A 198 8.21 -3.95 4.81
N ASP A 199 9.34 -3.51 4.26
CA ASP A 199 10.28 -4.37 3.55
C ASP A 199 10.96 -5.44 4.45
N ARG A 200 10.83 -5.34 5.79
CA ARG A 200 11.55 -6.19 6.75
C ARG A 200 10.63 -6.97 7.66
N VAL A 201 9.55 -6.36 8.16
CA VAL A 201 8.73 -6.92 9.24
C VAL A 201 7.24 -6.61 9.08
N VAL A 202 6.41 -7.44 9.69
CA VAL A 202 5.01 -7.13 9.98
C VAL A 202 4.97 -6.01 11.02
N THR A 203 4.17 -4.98 10.74
CA THR A 203 4.08 -3.77 11.54
C THR A 203 2.68 -3.49 12.09
N GLY A 204 1.66 -4.20 11.60
CA GLY A 204 0.31 -4.10 12.13
C GLY A 204 -0.55 -5.28 11.72
N VAL A 205 -1.41 -5.73 12.64
CA VAL A 205 -2.51 -6.67 12.38
C VAL A 205 -3.80 -6.04 12.89
N PHE A 206 -4.82 -5.97 12.03
CA PHE A 206 -6.09 -5.33 12.33
C PHE A 206 -7.19 -6.37 12.21
N LEU A 207 -7.84 -6.65 13.33
CA LEU A 207 -8.94 -7.61 13.42
C LEU A 207 -10.23 -6.99 12.86
N PRO A 208 -11.25 -7.82 12.53
CA PRO A 208 -12.54 -7.33 12.03
C PRO A 208 -13.12 -6.22 12.90
N GLY A 209 -13.54 -5.12 12.26
CA GLY A 209 -14.02 -3.92 12.94
C GLY A 209 -12.93 -2.91 13.32
N SER A 210 -11.67 -3.14 12.93
CA SER A 210 -10.57 -2.16 13.02
C SER A 210 -9.92 -1.95 11.65
N GLU A 211 -9.49 -0.71 11.40
CA GLU A 211 -8.81 -0.32 10.16
C GLU A 211 -7.49 0.37 10.49
N PRO A 212 -6.45 0.19 9.67
CA PRO A 212 -5.22 0.97 9.81
C PRO A 212 -5.46 2.45 9.50
N GLU A 213 -4.78 3.32 10.23
CA GLU A 213 -4.51 4.67 9.75
C GLU A 213 -3.69 4.57 8.46
N THR A 214 -4.09 5.29 7.41
CA THR A 214 -3.44 5.25 6.10
C THR A 214 -2.70 6.54 5.76
N ASP A 215 -2.68 7.49 6.69
CA ASP A 215 -1.99 8.76 6.51
C ASP A 215 -0.48 8.62 6.80
N GLY A 216 0.31 9.37 6.05
CA GLY A 216 1.74 9.49 6.30
C GLY A 216 2.60 8.33 5.82
N PHE A 217 2.08 7.44 4.97
CA PHE A 217 2.89 6.50 4.20
C PHE A 217 2.19 6.15 2.89
N ALA A 218 2.95 5.67 1.91
CA ALA A 218 2.38 5.09 0.70
C ALA A 218 1.98 3.64 0.98
N LEU A 219 0.73 3.30 0.65
CA LEU A 219 0.20 1.95 0.84
C LEU A 219 0.08 1.21 -0.48
N PHE A 220 0.84 0.13 -0.63
CA PHE A 220 0.77 -0.78 -1.78
C PHE A 220 0.13 -2.10 -1.39
N SER A 221 -0.40 -2.83 -2.38
CA SER A 221 -0.90 -4.18 -2.18
C SER A 221 0.28 -5.15 -2.09
N GLY A 222 0.34 -5.94 -1.01
CA GLY A 222 1.13 -7.15 -0.85
C GLY A 222 2.64 -7.04 -1.08
N ASN A 223 3.45 -7.49 -0.13
CA ASN A 223 4.82 -7.92 -0.40
C ASN A 223 5.03 -9.34 0.14
N ARG A 224 6.23 -9.90 -0.05
CA ARG A 224 6.58 -11.23 0.47
C ARG A 224 6.22 -11.41 1.95
N ILE A 225 6.42 -10.40 2.79
CA ILE A 225 6.21 -10.48 4.25
C ILE A 225 4.72 -10.39 4.61
N SER A 226 3.99 -9.43 4.04
CA SER A 226 2.55 -9.28 4.31
C SER A 226 1.77 -10.48 3.77
N GLU A 227 2.17 -11.04 2.63
CA GLU A 227 1.56 -12.26 2.07
C GLU A 227 1.89 -13.51 2.91
N LEU A 228 3.11 -13.64 3.43
CA LEU A 228 3.46 -14.73 4.35
C LEU A 228 2.60 -14.68 5.62
N ALA A 229 2.49 -13.50 6.24
CA ALA A 229 1.67 -13.29 7.42
C ALA A 229 0.17 -13.50 7.14
N LYS A 230 -0.33 -13.04 5.99
CA LYS A 230 -1.69 -13.33 5.53
C LYS A 230 -1.95 -14.83 5.48
N ASN A 231 -1.08 -15.59 4.80
CA ASN A 231 -1.23 -17.03 4.65
C ASN A 231 -1.22 -17.75 6.01
N GLN A 232 -0.28 -17.40 6.89
CA GLN A 232 -0.21 -18.01 8.23
C GLN A 232 -1.43 -17.66 9.10
N ILE A 233 -1.96 -16.44 9.01
CA ILE A 233 -3.22 -16.10 9.68
C ILE A 233 -4.36 -16.99 9.16
N GLU A 234 -4.49 -17.18 7.86
CA GLU A 234 -5.50 -18.09 7.31
C GLU A 234 -5.30 -19.55 7.75
N GLU A 235 -4.06 -20.01 7.89
CA GLU A 235 -3.73 -21.35 8.39
C GLU A 235 -4.01 -21.50 9.88
N TYR A 236 -3.78 -20.45 10.67
CA TYR A 236 -4.08 -20.40 12.10
C TYR A 236 -5.58 -20.60 12.36
N PHE A 237 -6.44 -19.89 11.62
CA PHE A 237 -7.89 -20.05 11.73
C PHE A 237 -8.40 -21.40 11.21
N LYS A 238 -7.62 -22.10 10.38
CA LYS A 238 -7.90 -23.48 9.95
C LYS A 238 -7.33 -24.54 10.92
N GLY A 239 -6.74 -24.13 12.05
CA GLY A 239 -6.11 -25.01 13.02
C GLY A 239 -4.84 -25.72 12.51
N LYS A 240 -4.25 -25.26 11.40
CA LYS A 240 -3.07 -25.89 10.77
C LYS A 240 -1.75 -25.50 11.43
N ILE A 241 -1.70 -24.31 12.02
CA ILE A 241 -0.54 -23.81 12.77
C ILE A 241 -0.98 -23.34 14.15
N ARG A 242 -0.05 -23.39 15.11
CA ARG A 242 -0.26 -22.93 16.50
C ARG A 242 0.67 -21.80 16.92
N SER A 243 1.64 -21.48 16.06
CA SER A 243 2.63 -20.42 16.23
C SER A 243 2.88 -19.75 14.88
N PHE A 244 3.24 -18.47 14.91
CA PHE A 244 3.58 -17.71 13.71
C PHE A 244 5.10 -17.69 13.50
N ASP A 245 5.55 -18.02 12.29
CA ASP A 245 6.92 -17.86 11.82
C ASP A 245 6.99 -16.70 10.82
N ILE A 246 6.89 -15.49 11.35
CA ILE A 246 6.91 -14.25 10.56
C ILE A 246 7.81 -13.22 11.25
N PRO A 247 8.56 -12.41 10.47
CA PRO A 247 9.38 -11.38 11.04
C PRO A 247 8.49 -10.24 11.57
N PHE A 248 8.61 -9.91 12.85
CA PHE A 248 7.94 -8.77 13.48
C PHE A 248 8.88 -8.08 14.49
N GLU A 249 8.57 -6.83 14.83
CA GLU A 249 9.32 -6.07 15.84
C GLU A 249 8.40 -5.64 16.99
N ILE A 250 8.86 -5.84 18.22
CA ILE A 250 8.18 -5.35 19.41
C ILE A 250 8.58 -3.89 19.65
N ARG A 251 7.63 -2.97 19.46
CA ARG A 251 7.81 -1.53 19.69
C ARG A 251 7.05 -1.09 20.94
N GLY A 252 7.47 0.04 21.51
CA GLY A 252 6.90 0.61 22.73
C GLY A 252 7.95 0.92 23.78
N THR A 253 7.47 1.36 24.94
CA THR A 253 8.27 1.59 26.15
C THR A 253 8.90 0.28 26.66
N ASN A 254 9.93 0.38 27.50
CA ASN A 254 10.54 -0.82 28.12
C ASN A 254 9.52 -1.65 28.88
N PHE A 255 8.55 -1.00 29.54
CA PHE A 255 7.45 -1.69 30.20
C PHE A 255 6.56 -2.46 29.21
N GLU A 256 6.10 -1.81 28.13
CA GLU A 256 5.28 -2.46 27.10
C GLU A 256 6.01 -3.64 26.45
N LYS A 257 7.30 -3.47 26.11
CA LYS A 257 8.15 -4.53 25.58
C LYS A 257 8.25 -5.73 26.52
N ASN A 258 8.44 -5.50 27.83
CA ASN A 258 8.49 -6.58 28.82
C ASN A 258 7.15 -7.33 28.91
N VAL A 259 6.03 -6.60 28.89
CA VAL A 259 4.69 -7.21 28.86
C VAL A 259 4.48 -8.06 27.62
N TYR A 260 4.84 -7.55 26.43
CA TYR A 260 4.69 -8.30 25.18
C TYR A 260 5.60 -9.53 25.14
N ASN A 261 6.86 -9.42 25.58
CA ASN A 261 7.79 -10.55 25.69
C ASN A 261 7.30 -11.62 26.68
N ALA A 262 6.70 -11.23 27.80
CA ALA A 262 6.10 -12.17 28.74
C ALA A 262 4.89 -12.87 28.12
N LEU A 263 4.05 -12.14 27.40
CA LEU A 263 2.84 -12.66 26.76
C LEU A 263 3.16 -13.66 25.63
N LEU A 264 4.24 -13.45 24.87
CA LEU A 264 4.68 -14.38 23.84
C LEU A 264 5.05 -15.78 24.38
N LYS A 265 5.33 -15.89 25.70
CA LYS A 265 5.60 -17.18 26.36
C LYS A 265 4.35 -17.94 26.75
N VAL A 266 3.16 -17.34 26.65
CA VAL A 266 1.88 -18.01 26.96
C VAL A 266 1.51 -18.92 25.79
N PRO A 267 1.47 -20.25 25.96
CA PRO A 267 1.25 -21.18 24.85
C PRO A 267 -0.14 -21.08 24.21
N TYR A 268 -0.28 -21.61 23.00
CA TYR A 268 -1.56 -21.81 22.33
C TYR A 268 -2.49 -22.70 23.18
N GLY A 269 -3.74 -22.31 23.32
CA GLY A 269 -4.75 -22.99 24.14
C GLY A 269 -4.65 -22.68 25.64
N CYS A 270 -3.66 -21.89 26.07
CA CYS A 270 -3.50 -21.48 27.46
C CYS A 270 -3.96 -20.03 27.67
N THR A 271 -4.44 -19.74 28.88
CA THR A 271 -4.79 -18.38 29.30
C THR A 271 -4.07 -18.02 30.59
N VAL A 272 -3.82 -16.73 30.79
CA VAL A 272 -3.27 -16.17 32.03
C VAL A 272 -4.11 -14.99 32.47
N THR A 273 -4.09 -14.68 33.76
CA THR A 273 -4.71 -13.47 34.28
C THR A 273 -3.82 -12.25 34.08
N TYR A 274 -4.43 -11.05 34.07
CA TYR A 274 -3.69 -9.79 34.09
C TYR A 274 -2.63 -9.68 35.20
N ARG A 275 -2.90 -10.30 36.36
CA ARG A 275 -1.97 -10.31 37.49
C ARG A 275 -0.79 -11.24 37.24
N GLU A 276 -1.05 -12.45 36.75
CA GLU A 276 0.00 -13.42 36.41
C GLU A 276 0.89 -12.87 35.29
N LEU A 277 0.31 -12.26 34.26
CA LEU A 277 1.11 -11.61 33.22
C LEU A 277 1.96 -10.45 33.76
N ALA A 278 1.42 -9.67 34.71
CA ALA A 278 2.18 -8.60 35.35
C ALA A 278 3.36 -9.16 36.18
N GLU A 279 3.16 -10.29 36.85
CA GLU A 279 4.22 -11.01 37.57
C GLU A 279 5.27 -11.58 36.61
N MET A 280 4.87 -12.22 35.51
CA MET A 280 5.76 -12.68 34.44
C MET A 280 6.58 -11.53 33.82
N ALA A 281 6.00 -10.33 33.76
CA ALA A 281 6.66 -9.12 33.27
C ALA A 281 7.53 -8.41 34.34
N GLY A 282 7.63 -8.98 35.55
CA GLY A 282 8.51 -8.50 36.63
C GLY A 282 7.86 -7.55 37.63
N ASN A 283 6.54 -7.28 37.54
CA ASN A 283 5.83 -6.45 38.52
C ASN A 283 4.39 -6.93 38.73
N LYS A 284 4.18 -7.81 39.73
CA LYS A 284 2.87 -8.37 40.09
C LYS A 284 1.77 -7.32 40.44
N HIS A 285 2.15 -6.09 40.75
CA HIS A 285 1.22 -5.01 41.09
C HIS A 285 0.80 -4.15 39.88
N ALA A 286 1.35 -4.42 38.69
CA ALA A 286 1.13 -3.61 37.49
C ALA A 286 -0.04 -4.07 36.61
N ALA A 287 -0.99 -4.89 37.11
CA ALA A 287 -2.08 -5.47 36.31
C ALA A 287 -2.88 -4.43 35.47
N ARG A 288 -3.17 -3.24 36.05
CA ARG A 288 -3.86 -2.17 35.31
C ARG A 288 -2.99 -1.58 34.19
N ALA A 289 -1.69 -1.42 34.43
CA ALA A 289 -0.74 -0.92 33.43
C ALA A 289 -0.54 -1.95 32.31
N VAL A 290 -0.48 -3.25 32.63
CA VAL A 290 -0.51 -4.34 31.65
C VAL A 290 -1.74 -4.19 30.74
N GLY A 291 -2.94 -3.99 31.31
CA GLY A 291 -4.15 -3.77 30.53
C GLY A 291 -4.05 -2.60 29.56
N GLN A 292 -3.43 -1.48 29.95
CA GLN A 292 -3.19 -0.35 29.04
C GLN A 292 -2.18 -0.67 27.95
N ALA A 293 -1.12 -1.42 28.26
CA ALA A 293 -0.15 -1.88 27.26
C ALA A 293 -0.81 -2.81 26.22
N LEU A 294 -1.64 -3.76 26.65
CA LEU A 294 -2.32 -4.69 25.73
C LEU A 294 -3.33 -4.02 24.81
N LYS A 295 -3.97 -2.90 25.23
CA LYS A 295 -4.84 -2.11 24.34
C LYS A 295 -4.10 -1.51 23.14
N LYS A 296 -2.80 -1.26 23.29
CA LYS A 296 -1.93 -0.70 22.25
C LYS A 296 -1.22 -1.77 21.42
N ASN A 297 -1.52 -3.05 21.63
CA ASN A 297 -0.87 -4.13 20.91
C ASN A 297 -1.04 -3.94 19.39
N PRO A 298 0.03 -3.66 18.64
CA PRO A 298 -0.08 -3.45 17.19
C PRO A 298 -0.21 -4.76 16.42
N LEU A 299 0.05 -5.90 17.07
CA LEU A 299 0.15 -7.21 16.44
C LEU A 299 -0.72 -8.24 17.18
N PRO A 300 -2.06 -8.04 17.28
CA PRO A 300 -2.94 -9.08 17.80
C PRO A 300 -2.76 -10.40 17.04
N LEU A 301 -3.12 -11.52 17.67
CA LEU A 301 -2.82 -12.91 17.27
C LEU A 301 -1.34 -13.28 17.41
N ILE A 302 -0.43 -12.50 16.82
CA ILE A 302 1.03 -12.74 16.88
C ILE A 302 1.52 -12.50 18.31
N ILE A 303 1.19 -11.34 18.88
CA ILE A 303 1.26 -11.06 20.31
C ILE A 303 -0.15 -11.39 20.86
N PRO A 304 -0.33 -12.54 21.54
CA PRO A 304 -1.65 -13.15 21.72
C PRO A 304 -2.41 -12.53 22.90
N CYS A 305 -2.77 -11.24 22.80
CA CYS A 305 -3.42 -10.52 23.90
C CYS A 305 -4.83 -11.03 24.24
N HIS A 306 -5.44 -11.83 23.36
CA HIS A 306 -6.70 -12.53 23.64
C HIS A 306 -6.56 -13.59 24.74
N ARG A 307 -5.35 -14.14 24.97
CA ARG A 307 -5.07 -15.13 26.03
C ARG A 307 -5.05 -14.53 27.45
N VAL A 308 -5.22 -13.21 27.59
CA VAL A 308 -5.19 -12.52 28.89
C VAL A 308 -6.60 -12.24 29.38
N ILE A 309 -6.97 -12.81 30.52
CA ILE A 309 -8.31 -12.73 31.10
C ILE A 309 -8.29 -12.10 32.50
N GLY A 310 -9.46 -11.67 32.97
CA GLY A 310 -9.65 -11.20 34.34
C GLY A 310 -9.71 -12.36 35.33
N SER A 311 -9.50 -12.05 36.61
CA SER A 311 -9.66 -13.03 37.69
C SER A 311 -11.04 -13.67 37.67
N LYS A 312 -11.10 -14.95 38.02
CA LYS A 312 -12.31 -15.81 37.96
C LYS A 312 -12.83 -16.02 36.52
N GLY A 313 -11.94 -16.04 35.52
CA GLY A 313 -12.30 -16.36 34.13
C GLY A 313 -13.07 -15.26 33.40
N ARG A 314 -13.03 -14.01 33.88
CA ARG A 314 -13.87 -12.92 33.33
C ARG A 314 -13.22 -12.26 32.11
N TYR A 315 -14.01 -12.05 31.06
CA TYR A 315 -13.61 -11.28 29.88
C TYR A 315 -13.68 -9.77 30.13
N VAL A 316 -12.66 -9.23 30.81
CA VAL A 316 -12.68 -7.85 31.34
C VAL A 316 -12.22 -6.79 30.33
N GLY A 317 -11.57 -7.16 29.23
CA GLY A 317 -11.16 -6.22 28.19
C GLY A 317 -10.27 -6.84 27.13
N PHE A 318 -10.68 -6.75 25.86
CA PHE A 318 -9.85 -7.10 24.70
C PHE A 318 -10.00 -6.00 23.65
N MET A 319 -8.86 -5.48 23.17
CA MET A 319 -8.82 -4.29 22.31
C MET A 319 -9.54 -3.07 22.91
N GLY A 320 -9.60 -2.97 24.24
CA GLY A 320 -10.28 -1.88 24.94
C GLY A 320 -11.78 -2.08 25.14
N ILE A 321 -12.36 -3.18 24.65
CA ILE A 321 -13.78 -3.50 24.76
C ILE A 321 -13.97 -4.61 25.79
N GLY A 322 -14.75 -4.36 26.84
CA GLY A 322 -15.12 -5.38 27.84
C GLY A 322 -16.10 -6.39 27.24
N GLY A 323 -15.93 -7.68 27.55
CA GLY A 323 -16.79 -8.74 27.01
C GLY A 323 -16.73 -8.90 25.48
N ASN A 324 -15.63 -8.48 24.85
CA ASN A 324 -15.51 -8.53 23.40
C ASN A 324 -15.73 -9.97 22.88
N PRO A 325 -16.75 -10.23 22.05
CA PRO A 325 -17.09 -11.57 21.57
C PRO A 325 -15.93 -12.21 20.81
N LEU A 326 -15.11 -11.39 20.15
CA LEU A 326 -13.94 -11.86 19.42
C LEU A 326 -12.89 -12.52 20.33
N GLN A 327 -12.71 -12.02 21.56
CA GLN A 327 -11.79 -12.66 22.51
C GLN A 327 -12.24 -14.08 22.83
N LYS A 328 -13.54 -14.26 23.09
CA LYS A 328 -14.11 -15.56 23.39
C LYS A 328 -13.96 -16.52 22.21
N MET A 329 -14.30 -16.07 21.00
CA MET A 329 -14.15 -16.88 19.78
C MET A 329 -12.69 -17.33 19.56
N LEU A 330 -11.72 -16.45 19.76
CA LEU A 330 -10.30 -16.80 19.61
C LEU A 330 -9.85 -17.82 20.66
N ILE A 331 -10.30 -17.71 21.91
CA ILE A 331 -9.97 -18.70 22.95
C ILE A 331 -10.63 -20.05 22.65
N GLU A 332 -11.89 -20.05 22.20
CA GLU A 332 -12.62 -21.27 21.82
C GLU A 332 -11.97 -21.97 20.61
N LEU A 333 -11.57 -21.20 19.60
CA LEU A 333 -10.77 -21.68 18.47
C LEU A 333 -9.50 -22.40 18.97
N GLU A 334 -8.75 -21.77 19.88
CA GLU A 334 -7.56 -22.40 20.43
C GLU A 334 -7.86 -23.67 21.26
N ALA A 335 -8.95 -23.65 22.03
CA ALA A 335 -9.36 -24.77 22.87
C ALA A 335 -9.80 -25.99 22.05
N GLU A 336 -10.60 -25.80 20.99
CA GLU A 336 -11.07 -26.89 20.12
C GLU A 336 -9.90 -27.70 19.53
N TYR A 337 -8.87 -27.00 19.08
CA TYR A 337 -7.69 -27.62 18.48
C TYR A 337 -6.64 -28.06 19.50
N SER A 338 -6.74 -27.64 20.76
CA SER A 338 -5.90 -28.15 21.85
C SER A 338 -6.25 -29.61 22.22
N GLY A 339 -7.53 -30.01 22.11
CA GLY A 339 -7.99 -31.36 22.41
C GLY A 339 -7.78 -32.40 21.29
N LYS A 340 -7.46 -31.97 20.06
CA LYS A 340 -7.26 -32.86 18.89
C LYS A 340 -5.83 -33.39 18.72
N TYR A 341 -4.87 -32.92 19.53
CA TYR A 341 -3.54 -33.52 19.67
C TYR A 341 -3.33 -33.85 21.15
N SER A 342 -3.77 -35.03 21.57
CA SER A 342 -3.20 -35.67 22.76
C SER A 342 -1.77 -36.09 22.41
N PHE A 343 -0.81 -35.77 23.28
CA PHE A 343 0.59 -36.21 23.27
C PHE A 343 0.86 -37.49 22.46
N ALA A 344 1.22 -37.31 21.20
CA ALA A 344 2.00 -38.28 20.45
C ALA A 344 3.25 -37.52 19.98
N GLU A 345 4.38 -37.95 20.56
CA GLU A 345 5.75 -37.73 20.08
C GLU A 345 6.37 -36.33 20.31
N SER A 346 6.99 -36.20 21.49
CA SER A 346 8.35 -35.69 21.62
C SER A 346 8.96 -36.24 22.92
N ALA A 347 9.18 -37.56 22.90
CA ALA A 347 10.27 -38.18 23.61
C ALA A 347 11.20 -38.69 22.52
N ASP A 348 12.25 -37.91 22.25
CA ASP A 348 13.64 -38.34 22.00
C ASP A 348 14.52 -37.12 21.69
#